data_AF-A0A2G9WQ65-F1
#
_entry.id   AF-A0A2G9WQ65-F1
#
_cell.length_a   1.000
_cell.length_b   1.000
_cell.length_c   1.000
_cell.angle_alpha   90.00
_cell.angle_beta   90.00
_cell.angle_gamma   90.00
#
_symmetry.space_group_name_H-M   'P 1'
#
loop_
_entity.id
_entity.type
_entity.pdbx_description
1 polymer ?
#
loop_
_entity_poly.entity_id
_entity_poly.type
_entity_poly.pdbx_seq_one_letter_code
_entity_poly.pdbx_strand_id
1 'polypeptide(L)'
;MLDEAKARLAANGSRKSGRLYKILIIKRNGKRSRPLTPVYEIGPDGSDPAYREAHLVELGTAPHWQPKKKRMHPGAAAKPFLRPAFDAEKETAVKVFADTIGPAIEAQAARLARRAAKKGKS
;
A
#
# COMPACT_ATOMS: atom_id res chain seq x y z
N MET A 1 7.26 -1.56 6.00
CA MET A 1 6.17 -0.66 5.54
C MET A 1 4.96 -0.60 6.49
N LEU A 2 4.27 -1.70 6.81
CA LEU A 2 3.09 -1.64 7.71
C LEU A 2 3.44 -1.09 9.10
N ASP A 3 4.54 -1.57 9.67
CA ASP A 3 5.00 -1.15 11.00
C ASP A 3 5.41 0.31 11.01
N GLU A 4 6.09 0.77 9.96
CA GLU A 4 6.44 2.18 9.78
C GLU A 4 5.17 3.05 9.66
N ALA A 5 4.16 2.62 8.88
CA ALA A 5 2.89 3.36 8.78
C ALA A 5 2.18 3.46 10.14
N LYS A 6 2.21 2.37 10.93
CA LYS A 6 1.68 2.36 12.31
C LYS A 6 2.49 3.24 13.26
N ALA A 7 3.81 3.30 13.12
CA ALA A 7 4.68 4.19 13.88
C ALA A 7 4.38 5.66 13.56
N ARG A 8 4.17 6.01 12.29
CA ARG A 8 3.79 7.37 11.87
C ARG A 8 2.40 7.76 12.33
N LEU A 9 1.43 6.84 12.30
CA LEU A 9 0.13 7.08 12.93
C LEU A 9 0.26 7.36 14.42
N ALA A 10 1.08 6.60 15.15
CA ALA A 10 1.32 6.82 16.57
C ALA A 10 1.97 8.20 16.83
N ALA A 11 2.96 8.59 16.01
CA ALA A 11 3.59 9.91 16.07
C ALA A 11 2.59 11.06 15.79
N ASN A 12 1.59 10.83 14.93
CA ASN A 12 0.52 11.80 14.64
C ASN A 12 -0.57 11.88 15.73
N GLY A 13 -0.38 11.20 16.86
CA GLY A 13 -1.30 11.16 18.01
C GLY A 13 -2.39 10.10 17.90
N SER A 14 -2.28 9.18 16.94
CA SER A 14 -3.24 8.07 16.78
C SER A 14 -2.96 6.99 17.83
N ARG A 15 -4.02 6.46 18.46
CA ARG A 15 -3.90 5.41 19.49
C ARG A 15 -3.98 4.02 18.86
N LYS A 16 -3.39 3.01 19.52
CA LYS A 16 -3.48 1.60 19.08
C LYS A 16 -4.92 1.07 19.02
N SER A 17 -5.81 1.61 19.85
CA SER A 17 -7.26 1.34 19.81
C SER A 17 -7.99 2.10 18.70
N GLY A 18 -7.33 3.06 18.05
CA GLY A 18 -7.87 3.92 17.01
C GLY A 18 -8.20 3.14 15.74
N ARG A 19 -9.28 3.55 15.08
CA ARG A 19 -9.84 2.86 13.92
C ARG A 19 -8.86 2.79 12.75
N LEU A 20 -8.15 3.88 12.45
CA LEU A 20 -7.10 3.92 11.43
C LEU A 20 -5.93 2.94 11.72
N TYR A 21 -5.57 2.77 12.98
CA TYR A 21 -4.50 1.84 13.37
C TYR A 21 -4.93 0.38 13.16
N LYS A 22 -6.20 0.06 13.47
CA LYS A 22 -6.75 -1.29 13.34
C LYS A 22 -6.93 -1.72 11.89
N ILE A 23 -7.35 -0.81 11.02
CA ILE A 23 -7.62 -1.15 9.62
C ILE A 23 -6.34 -1.40 8.82
N LEU A 24 -5.19 -0.82 9.19
CA LEU A 24 -3.93 -1.09 8.49
C LEU A 24 -3.46 -2.52 8.77
N ILE A 25 -3.59 -3.37 7.75
CA ILE A 25 -3.27 -4.80 7.81
C ILE A 25 -2.51 -5.27 6.57
N ILE A 26 -1.80 -6.38 6.73
CA ILE A 26 -1.35 -7.22 5.63
C ILE A 26 -2.21 -8.48 5.68
N LYS A 27 -3.03 -8.71 4.65
CA LYS A 27 -3.85 -9.92 4.57
C LYS A 27 -3.57 -10.68 3.30
N ARG A 28 -3.62 -12.01 3.38
CA ARG A 28 -3.59 -12.86 2.18
C ARG A 28 -4.90 -12.69 1.42
N ASN A 29 -4.83 -12.51 0.11
CA ASN A 29 -6.01 -12.36 -0.72
C ASN A 29 -6.71 -13.72 -0.90
N GLY A 30 -7.78 -13.94 -0.14
CA GLY A 30 -8.60 -15.15 -0.22
C GLY A 30 -9.43 -15.27 -1.51
N LYS A 31 -9.57 -14.19 -2.28
CA LYS A 31 -10.32 -14.15 -3.55
C LYS A 31 -9.41 -14.26 -4.78
N ARG A 32 -8.19 -14.79 -4.60
CA ARG A 32 -7.25 -14.98 -5.70
C ARG A 32 -7.82 -15.99 -6.69
N SER A 33 -8.38 -15.48 -7.78
CA SER A 33 -8.92 -16.29 -8.88
C SER A 33 -8.08 -16.20 -10.15
N ARG A 34 -7.20 -15.18 -10.27
CA ARG A 34 -6.35 -14.96 -11.45
C ARG A 34 -4.87 -14.93 -11.09
N PRO A 35 -3.97 -15.30 -12.03
CA PRO A 35 -2.52 -15.24 -11.82
C PRO A 35 -2.02 -13.85 -11.45
N LEU A 36 -2.63 -12.80 -12.02
CA LEU A 36 -2.30 -11.39 -11.79
C LEU A 36 -2.94 -10.79 -10.53
N THR A 37 -3.82 -11.53 -9.83
CA THR A 37 -4.39 -11.05 -8.57
C THR A 37 -3.32 -11.12 -7.48
N PRO A 38 -3.07 -10.02 -6.75
CA PRO A 38 -2.03 -9.98 -5.72
C PRO A 38 -2.29 -11.01 -4.63
N VAL A 39 -1.24 -11.69 -4.18
CA VAL A 39 -1.31 -12.73 -3.13
C VAL A 39 -1.55 -12.12 -1.76
N TYR A 40 -1.01 -10.93 -1.53
CA TYR A 40 -1.18 -10.17 -0.30
C TYR A 40 -1.70 -8.77 -0.64
N GLU A 41 -2.64 -8.30 0.17
CA GLU A 41 -3.12 -6.93 0.15
C GLU A 41 -2.49 -6.19 1.32
N ILE A 42 -1.90 -5.04 1.03
CA ILE A 42 -1.31 -4.12 2.02
C ILE A 42 -2.16 -2.87 2.00
N GLY A 43 -2.78 -2.53 3.12
CA GLY A 43 -3.61 -1.33 3.18
C GLY A 43 -4.68 -1.38 4.27
N PRO A 44 -5.57 -0.38 4.28
CA PRO A 44 -6.70 -0.39 5.18
C PRO A 44 -7.69 -1.51 4.81
N ASP A 45 -8.22 -2.20 5.81
CA ASP A 45 -9.20 -3.24 5.62
C ASP A 45 -10.48 -2.67 4.99
N GLY A 46 -10.78 -3.10 3.76
CA GLY A 46 -11.95 -2.67 3.00
C GLY A 46 -13.29 -3.05 3.62
N SER A 47 -13.31 -3.88 4.66
CA SER A 47 -14.52 -4.21 5.42
C SER A 47 -14.96 -3.07 6.36
N ASP A 48 -14.02 -2.22 6.80
CA ASP A 48 -14.30 -1.10 7.71
C ASP A 48 -14.41 0.21 6.92
N PRO A 49 -15.55 0.92 6.93
CA PRO A 49 -15.74 2.15 6.18
C PRO A 49 -14.73 3.27 6.51
N ALA A 50 -13.99 3.18 7.62
CA ALA A 50 -12.90 4.10 7.95
C ALA A 50 -11.77 4.14 6.91
N TYR A 51 -11.63 3.12 6.05
CA TYR A 51 -10.67 3.21 4.93
C TYR A 51 -10.97 4.42 4.03
N ARG A 52 -12.24 4.83 3.93
CA ARG A 52 -12.66 6.00 3.16
C ARG A 52 -12.23 7.31 3.80
N GLU A 53 -11.90 7.31 5.08
CA GLU A 53 -11.48 8.50 5.82
C GLU A 53 -9.96 8.63 5.87
N ALA A 54 -9.23 7.55 5.59
CA ALA A 54 -7.77 7.50 5.67
C ALA A 54 -7.09 8.57 4.80
N HIS A 55 -7.58 8.79 3.57
CA HIS A 55 -7.01 9.80 2.68
C HIS A 55 -7.24 11.24 3.19
N LEU A 56 -8.33 11.49 3.93
CA LEU A 56 -8.60 12.80 4.54
C LEU A 56 -7.61 13.10 5.68
N VAL A 57 -7.12 12.05 6.36
CA VAL A 57 -6.07 12.19 7.38
C VAL A 57 -4.70 12.34 6.74
N GLU A 58 -4.39 11.55 5.71
CA GLU A 58 -3.11 11.62 4.99
C GLU A 58 -2.88 13.00 4.37
N LEU A 59 -3.89 13.57 3.71
CA LEU A 59 -3.78 14.81 2.93
C LEU A 59 -4.29 16.05 3.65
N GLY A 60 -5.07 15.87 4.71
CA GLY A 60 -5.79 16.97 5.36
C GLY A 60 -7.03 17.41 4.58
N THR A 61 -7.69 18.45 5.09
CA THR A 61 -8.88 19.04 4.45
C THR A 61 -8.83 20.56 4.54
N ALA A 62 -9.22 21.25 3.46
CA ALA A 62 -9.31 22.70 3.44
C ALA A 62 -10.54 23.21 4.23
N PRO A 63 -10.56 24.51 4.61
CA PRO A 63 -11.76 25.14 5.14
C PRO A 63 -12.95 24.97 4.19
N HIS A 64 -14.11 24.56 4.72
CA HIS A 64 -15.29 24.30 3.90
C HIS A 64 -16.58 24.49 4.71
N TRP A 65 -17.64 24.91 4.02
CA TRP A 65 -18.98 24.96 4.60
C TRP A 65 -19.50 23.54 4.86
N GLN A 66 -20.05 23.30 6.05
CA GLN A 66 -20.68 22.03 6.43
C GLN A 66 -22.20 22.22 6.55
N PRO A 67 -23.00 21.92 5.49
CA PRO A 67 -24.43 22.18 5.48
C PRO A 67 -25.18 21.51 6.64
N LYS A 68 -24.82 20.25 6.94
CA LYS A 68 -25.45 19.48 8.04
C LYS A 68 -25.22 20.08 9.41
N LYS A 69 -24.07 20.75 9.62
CA LYS A 69 -23.72 21.43 10.89
C LYS A 69 -23.95 22.93 10.83
N LYS A 70 -24.44 23.45 9.70
CA LYS A 70 -24.68 24.88 9.42
C LYS A 70 -23.52 25.77 9.88
N ARG A 71 -22.27 25.36 9.64
CA ARG A 71 -21.06 26.08 10.07
C ARG A 71 -19.93 25.98 9.07
N MET A 72 -19.05 26.98 9.08
CA MET A 72 -17.76 26.91 8.38
C MET A 72 -16.80 26.03 9.20
N HIS A 73 -16.28 24.97 8.59
CA HIS A 73 -15.22 24.15 9.19
C HIS A 73 -13.87 24.75 8.81
N PRO A 74 -12.92 24.88 9.76
CA PRO A 74 -11.59 25.44 9.48
C PRO A 74 -10.70 24.49 8.66
N GLY A 75 -11.17 23.29 8.37
CA GLY A 75 -10.37 22.21 7.77
C GLY A 75 -9.61 21.42 8.83
N ALA A 76 -8.65 20.63 8.38
CA ALA A 76 -7.75 19.86 9.23
C ALA A 76 -6.37 19.76 8.55
N ALA A 77 -5.31 19.95 9.33
CA ALA A 77 -3.95 19.77 8.84
C ALA A 77 -3.68 18.31 8.45
N ALA A 78 -2.85 18.12 7.43
CA ALA A 78 -2.39 16.81 7.00
C ALA A 78 -1.61 16.11 8.12
N LYS A 79 -1.85 14.81 8.26
CA LYS A 79 -1.15 13.92 9.20
C LYS A 79 -0.64 12.72 8.42
N PRO A 80 0.41 12.91 7.60
CA PRO A 80 0.87 11.87 6.70
C PRO A 80 1.42 10.68 7.48
N PHE A 81 1.02 9.48 7.08
CA PHE A 81 1.43 8.22 7.69
C PHE A 81 1.77 7.16 6.66
N LEU A 82 1.11 7.16 5.49
CA LEU A 82 1.41 6.21 4.41
C LEU A 82 2.59 6.67 3.56
N ARG A 83 2.60 7.93 3.12
CA ARG A 83 3.67 8.43 2.26
C ARG A 83 5.06 8.34 2.91
N PRO A 84 5.28 8.84 4.15
CA PRO A 84 6.58 8.69 4.81
C PRO A 84 6.97 7.23 5.02
N ALA A 85 6.01 6.34 5.28
CA ALA A 85 6.26 4.91 5.43
C ALA A 85 6.64 4.24 4.11
N PHE A 86 6.08 4.68 2.99
CA PHE A 86 6.48 4.25 1.66
C PHE A 86 7.90 4.74 1.34
N ASP A 87 8.17 6.03 1.53
CA ASP A 87 9.46 6.62 1.17
C ASP A 87 10.62 6.01 1.98
N ALA A 88 10.37 5.60 3.23
CA ALA A 88 11.34 4.90 4.07
C ALA A 88 11.67 3.47 3.60
N GLU A 89 10.76 2.80 2.90
CA GLU A 89 10.81 1.35 2.65
C GLU A 89 10.89 0.98 1.18
N LYS A 90 10.77 1.97 0.28
CA LYS A 90 10.76 1.76 -1.17
C LYS A 90 11.99 0.99 -1.69
N GLU A 91 13.17 1.29 -1.16
CA GLU A 91 14.42 0.63 -1.59
C GLU A 91 14.48 -0.82 -1.10
N THR A 92 14.04 -1.06 0.13
CA THR A 92 13.90 -2.41 0.69
C THR A 92 12.96 -3.24 -0.17
N ALA A 93 11.82 -2.68 -0.58
CA ALA A 93 10.86 -3.36 -1.43
C ALA A 93 11.48 -3.74 -2.80
N VAL A 94 12.17 -2.80 -3.45
CA VAL A 94 12.87 -3.07 -4.73
C VAL A 94 13.92 -4.17 -4.56
N LYS A 95 14.72 -4.11 -3.50
CA LYS A 95 15.72 -5.14 -3.21
C LYS A 95 15.09 -6.52 -3.04
N VAL A 96 14.03 -6.62 -2.24
CA VAL A 96 13.30 -7.89 -2.06
C VAL A 96 12.76 -8.41 -3.38
N PHE A 97 12.21 -7.55 -4.24
CA PHE A 97 11.77 -7.96 -5.58
C PHE A 97 12.93 -8.47 -6.45
N ALA A 98 14.06 -7.77 -6.45
CA ALA A 98 15.25 -8.19 -7.19
C ALA A 98 15.74 -9.57 -6.71
N ASP A 99 15.84 -9.76 -5.40
CA ASP A 99 16.36 -11.00 -4.80
C ASP A 99 15.39 -12.19 -4.98
N THR A 100 14.07 -11.93 -4.97
CA THR A 100 13.05 -13.01 -5.00
C THR A 100 12.55 -13.34 -6.42
N ILE A 101 12.35 -12.34 -7.27
CA ILE A 101 11.78 -12.51 -8.62
C ILE A 101 12.87 -12.45 -9.69
N GLY A 102 13.93 -11.65 -9.48
CA GLY A 102 15.02 -11.48 -10.45
C GLY A 102 15.57 -12.81 -10.99
N PRO A 103 15.98 -13.77 -10.14
CA PRO A 103 16.48 -15.06 -10.60
C PRO A 103 15.48 -15.84 -11.47
N ALA A 104 14.18 -15.75 -11.16
CA ALA A 104 13.13 -16.41 -11.94
C ALA A 104 12.96 -15.76 -13.32
N ILE A 105 13.07 -14.43 -13.40
CA ILE A 105 13.05 -13.70 -14.67
C ILE A 105 14.25 -14.09 -15.53
N GLU A 106 15.46 -14.07 -14.96
CA GLU A 106 16.69 -14.43 -15.69
C GLU A 106 16.65 -15.88 -16.21
N ALA A 107 16.21 -16.82 -15.37
CA ALA A 107 16.05 -18.21 -15.78
C ALA A 107 15.04 -18.37 -16.93
N GLN A 108 13.93 -17.64 -16.88
CA GLN A 108 12.91 -17.66 -17.94
C GLN A 108 13.42 -17.01 -19.23
N ALA A 109 14.15 -15.90 -19.13
CA ALA A 109 14.78 -15.24 -20.26
C ALA A 109 15.79 -16.17 -20.96
N ALA A 110 16.67 -16.83 -20.21
CA ALA A 110 17.61 -17.82 -20.73
C ALA A 110 16.89 -18.99 -21.43
N ARG A 111 15.77 -19.46 -20.87
CA ARG A 111 14.96 -20.54 -21.45
C ARG A 111 14.34 -20.12 -22.78
N LEU A 112 13.83 -18.89 -22.88
CA LEU A 112 13.28 -18.34 -24.10
C LEU A 112 14.36 -18.15 -25.18
N ALA A 113 15.53 -17.63 -24.81
CA ALA A 113 16.67 -17.46 -25.72
C ALA A 113 17.13 -18.81 -26.33
N ARG A 114 17.26 -19.85 -25.49
CA ARG A 114 17.60 -21.22 -25.96
C ARG A 114 16.57 -21.77 -26.96
N ARG A 115 15.28 -21.53 -26.72
CA ARG A 115 14.21 -21.95 -27.64
C ARG A 115 14.27 -21.22 -28.97
N ALA A 116 14.50 -19.90 -28.94
CA ALA A 116 14.63 -19.08 -30.14
C ALA A 116 15.84 -19.53 -30.99
N ALA A 117 17.00 -19.75 -30.36
CA ALA A 117 18.20 -20.24 -31.05
C ALA A 117 18.01 -21.63 -31.68
N LYS A 118 17.20 -22.50 -31.06
CA LYS A 118 16.88 -23.82 -31.62
C LYS A 118 15.94 -23.75 -32.82
N LYS A 119 15.00 -22.79 -32.84
CA LYS A 119 14.05 -22.58 -33.94
C LYS A 119 14.69 -21.91 -35.17
N GLY A 120 15.76 -21.14 -34.99
CA GLY A 120 16.51 -20.54 -36.10
C GLY A 120 17.54 -21.48 -36.77
N LYS A 121 17.77 -22.66 -36.21
CA LYS A 121 18.68 -23.70 -36.75
C LYS A 121 17.95 -24.84 -37.48
N SER A 122 16.62 -24.80 -37.51
CA SER A 122 15.71 -25.74 -38.20
C SER A 122 15.05 -25.04 -39.37
#